data_AF-A0A0D2X4H1-F1
#
_entry.id   AF-A0A0D2X4H1-F1
#
_cell.length_a   1.000
_cell.length_b   1.000
_cell.length_c   1.000
_cell.angle_alpha   90.00
_cell.angle_beta   90.00
_cell.angle_gamma   90.00
#
_symmetry.space_group_name_H-M   'P 1'
#
loop_
_entity.id
_entity.type
_entity.pdbx_description
1 polymer ?
#
loop_
_entity_poly.entity_id
_entity_poly.type
_entity_poly.pdbx_seq_one_letter_code
_entity_poly.pdbx_strand_id
1 'polypeptide(L)'
;MGRVQQINQDSEFAPAITGAGSKLVVVDFFATWCGPCVRIAPFVDSLSTKYPNAVFLKVDVDKCKSVAQACGIRAMPTFQFFKNGAKIDDMTGADPAGLERKVQAHIGSGGSSFEGAGHYSLAPVIPTNGVQILNALGSEYHAILDDNETAIESDADQQLIISLRFNQGVNVHSLQFKAPADGRAPKTIRLYANRLAALSFDDTDSAPPRRAKSSSSPFRSTSSRTLKTFG
;
A
#
# COMPACT_ATOMS: atom_id res chain seq x y z
N MET A 1 5.02 11.33 -21.94
CA MET A 1 4.11 12.23 -21.19
C MET A 1 3.66 11.45 -19.98
N GLY A 2 3.95 11.94 -18.78
CA GLY A 2 3.48 11.33 -17.54
C GLY A 2 2.00 11.59 -17.31
N ARG A 3 1.53 11.14 -16.14
CA ARG A 3 0.12 10.99 -15.76
C ARG A 3 -0.30 12.02 -14.71
N VAL A 4 0.37 13.17 -14.65
CA VAL A 4 0.06 14.22 -13.69
C VAL A 4 -1.24 14.93 -14.09
N GLN A 5 -2.27 14.81 -13.26
CA GLN A 5 -3.54 15.49 -13.48
C GLN A 5 -3.46 16.94 -13.01
N GLN A 6 -3.96 17.86 -13.83
CA GLN A 6 -4.02 19.27 -13.50
C GLN A 6 -5.36 19.62 -12.87
N ILE A 7 -5.32 20.30 -11.72
CA ILE A 7 -6.48 20.86 -11.03
C ILE A 7 -6.48 22.37 -11.29
N ASN A 8 -7.49 22.86 -12.01
CA ASN A 8 -7.60 24.27 -12.40
C ASN A 8 -8.70 25.02 -11.67
N GLN A 9 -9.57 24.31 -10.95
CA GLN A 9 -10.66 24.90 -10.17
C GLN A 9 -10.70 24.31 -8.77
N ASP A 10 -11.09 25.13 -7.79
CA ASP A 10 -11.17 24.69 -6.39
C ASP A 10 -12.12 23.50 -6.18
N SER A 11 -13.23 23.44 -6.94
CA SER A 11 -14.22 22.36 -6.87
C SER A 11 -13.70 20.99 -7.35
N GLU A 12 -12.61 20.95 -8.11
CA GLU A 12 -12.02 19.72 -8.63
C GLU A 12 -11.11 19.03 -7.60
N PHE A 13 -10.63 19.76 -6.59
CA PHE A 13 -9.63 19.25 -5.65
C PHE A 13 -10.18 18.13 -4.76
N ALA A 14 -11.28 18.37 -4.05
CA ALA A 14 -11.83 17.38 -3.13
C ALA A 14 -12.24 16.07 -3.84
N PRO A 15 -12.93 16.09 -5.02
CA PRO A 15 -13.21 14.87 -5.78
C PRO A 15 -11.96 14.14 -6.27
N ALA A 16 -10.89 14.85 -6.63
CA ALA A 16 -9.64 14.21 -7.06
C ALA A 16 -8.94 13.48 -5.90
N ILE A 17 -9.04 14.03 -4.70
CA ILE A 17 -8.49 13.43 -3.48
C ILE A 17 -9.31 12.21 -3.04
N THR A 18 -10.64 12.32 -3.01
CA THR A 18 -11.52 11.21 -2.59
C THR A 18 -11.61 10.11 -3.65
N GLY A 19 -11.63 10.46 -4.93
CA GLY A 19 -11.67 9.53 -6.05
C GLY A 19 -10.43 8.62 -6.17
N ALA A 20 -9.32 8.98 -5.52
CA ALA A 20 -8.13 8.15 -5.45
C ALA A 20 -8.29 6.93 -4.51
N GLY A 21 -9.31 6.92 -3.64
CA GLY A 21 -9.55 5.85 -2.68
C GLY A 21 -8.37 5.66 -1.71
N SER A 22 -7.82 4.45 -1.69
CA SER A 22 -6.69 4.07 -0.83
C SER A 22 -5.31 4.35 -1.44
N LYS A 23 -5.25 4.88 -2.66
CA LYS A 23 -3.97 5.22 -3.30
C LYS A 23 -3.35 6.45 -2.65
N LEU A 24 -2.02 6.50 -2.66
CA LEU A 24 -1.29 7.72 -2.32
C LEU A 24 -1.63 8.80 -3.34
N VAL A 25 -1.97 10.00 -2.89
CA VAL A 25 -2.10 11.19 -3.72
C VAL A 25 -0.98 12.16 -3.39
N VAL A 26 -0.20 12.54 -4.40
CA VAL A 26 0.88 13.53 -4.29
C VAL A 26 0.41 14.78 -5.01
N VAL A 27 0.29 15.89 -4.28
CA VAL A 27 -0.19 17.17 -4.81
C VAL A 27 0.97 18.15 -4.87
N ASP A 28 1.34 18.59 -6.07
CA ASP A 28 2.28 19.67 -6.34
C ASP A 28 1.54 21.02 -6.39
N PHE A 29 1.68 21.82 -5.34
CA PHE A 29 1.20 23.20 -5.31
C PHE A 29 2.26 24.10 -5.93
N PHE A 30 1.96 24.62 -7.11
CA PHE A 30 2.88 25.39 -7.93
C PHE A 30 2.29 26.74 -8.35
N ALA A 31 3.15 27.60 -8.90
CA ALA A 31 2.76 28.82 -9.60
C ALA A 31 3.48 28.92 -10.93
N THR A 32 2.87 29.55 -11.93
CA THR A 32 3.45 29.64 -13.29
C THR A 32 4.71 30.52 -13.35
N TRP A 33 4.81 31.49 -12.45
CA TRP A 33 5.95 32.39 -12.30
C TRP A 33 7.06 31.85 -11.38
N CYS A 34 6.87 30.67 -10.78
CA CYS A 34 7.81 30.06 -9.87
C CYS A 34 8.90 29.27 -10.63
N GLY A 35 10.11 29.85 -10.74
CA GLY A 35 11.25 29.21 -11.39
C GLY A 35 11.60 27.81 -10.85
N PRO A 36 11.68 27.58 -9.52
CA PRO A 36 11.90 26.25 -8.96
C PRO A 36 10.82 25.23 -9.34
N CYS A 37 9.57 25.65 -9.46
CA CYS A 37 8.44 24.81 -9.85
C CYS A 37 8.61 24.30 -11.29
N VAL A 38 9.00 25.18 -12.22
CA VAL A 38 9.29 24.80 -13.61
C VAL A 38 10.41 23.77 -13.70
N ARG A 39 11.45 23.90 -12.85
CA ARG A 39 12.58 22.97 -12.85
C ARG A 39 12.22 21.56 -12.35
N ILE A 40 11.36 21.44 -11.34
CA ILE A 40 11.00 20.14 -10.77
C ILE A 40 9.88 19.43 -11.51
N ALA A 41 9.04 20.16 -12.27
CA ALA A 41 7.88 19.59 -12.97
C ALA A 41 8.20 18.37 -13.86
N PRO A 42 9.29 18.32 -14.66
CA PRO A 42 9.63 17.13 -15.45
C PRO A 42 9.96 15.90 -14.58
N PHE A 43 10.51 16.13 -13.38
CA PHE A 43 10.79 15.07 -12.43
C PHE A 43 9.50 14.52 -11.82
N VAL A 44 8.55 15.39 -11.46
CA VAL A 44 7.20 14.97 -11.01
C VAL A 44 6.50 14.14 -12.10
N ASP A 45 6.61 14.56 -13.37
CA ASP A 45 6.07 13.81 -14.51
C ASP A 45 6.70 12.41 -14.64
N SER A 46 8.03 12.31 -14.45
CA SER A 46 8.74 11.04 -14.40
C SER A 46 8.26 10.14 -13.25
N LEU A 47 8.10 10.71 -12.04
CA LEU A 47 7.58 9.98 -10.88
C LEU A 47 6.18 9.42 -11.14
N SER A 48 5.29 10.18 -11.78
CA SER A 48 3.94 9.71 -12.12
C SER A 48 3.94 8.50 -13.06
N THR A 49 4.98 8.35 -13.87
CA THR A 49 5.17 7.19 -14.74
C THR A 49 5.80 6.03 -13.97
N LYS A 50 6.80 6.32 -13.14
CA LYS A 50 7.51 5.33 -12.31
C LYS A 50 6.61 4.69 -11.24
N TYR A 51 5.63 5.45 -10.75
CA TYR A 51 4.78 5.10 -9.63
C TYR A 51 3.29 5.12 -10.02
N PRO A 52 2.84 4.20 -10.91
CA PRO A 52 1.47 4.21 -11.43
C PRO A 52 0.38 3.90 -10.39
N ASN A 53 0.79 3.42 -9.21
CA ASN A 53 -0.09 3.14 -8.07
C ASN A 53 -0.32 4.36 -7.16
N ALA A 54 0.36 5.47 -7.42
CA ALA A 54 0.06 6.77 -6.82
C ALA A 54 -0.60 7.70 -7.84
N VAL A 55 -1.43 8.61 -7.35
CA VAL A 55 -2.05 9.67 -8.12
C VAL A 55 -1.21 10.93 -7.95
N PHE A 56 -0.80 11.55 -9.06
CA PHE A 56 -0.06 12.79 -9.03
C PHE A 56 -0.96 13.92 -9.54
N LEU A 57 -1.14 14.94 -8.70
CA LEU A 57 -1.92 16.13 -9.01
C LEU A 57 -0.98 17.34 -9.02
N LYS A 58 -1.28 18.31 -9.88
CA LYS A 58 -0.70 19.66 -9.78
C LYS A 58 -1.80 20.70 -9.64
N VAL A 59 -1.62 21.62 -8.70
CA VAL A 59 -2.58 22.66 -8.35
C VAL A 59 -1.90 24.00 -8.53
N ASP A 60 -2.45 24.84 -9.40
CA ASP A 60 -2.01 26.22 -9.58
C ASP A 60 -2.60 27.08 -8.46
N VAL A 61 -1.75 27.59 -7.57
CA VAL A 61 -2.19 28.37 -6.41
C VAL A 61 -2.86 29.69 -6.78
N ASP A 62 -2.58 30.23 -7.97
CA ASP A 62 -3.21 31.47 -8.45
C ASP A 62 -4.64 31.23 -8.95
N LYS A 63 -4.93 30.00 -9.41
CA LYS A 63 -6.27 29.60 -9.89
C LYS A 63 -7.11 29.00 -8.77
N CYS A 64 -6.51 28.19 -7.90
CA CYS A 64 -7.17 27.47 -6.83
C CYS A 64 -6.83 28.10 -5.46
N LYS A 65 -7.19 29.38 -5.29
CA LYS A 65 -6.78 30.18 -4.13
C LYS A 65 -7.39 29.66 -2.83
N SER A 66 -8.65 29.23 -2.86
CA SER A 66 -9.33 28.76 -1.65
C SER A 66 -8.76 27.41 -1.19
N VAL A 67 -8.44 26.51 -2.13
CA VAL A 67 -7.73 25.27 -1.84
C VAL A 67 -6.33 25.55 -1.30
N ALA A 68 -5.55 26.44 -1.93
CA ALA A 68 -4.21 26.78 -1.48
C ALA A 68 -4.23 27.35 -0.04
N GLN A 69 -5.20 28.21 0.28
CA GLN A 69 -5.39 28.73 1.63
C GLN A 69 -5.79 27.63 2.62
N ALA A 70 -6.77 26.79 2.27
CA ALA A 70 -7.25 25.70 3.13
C ALA A 70 -6.16 24.65 3.42
N CYS A 71 -5.31 24.37 2.42
CA CYS A 71 -4.14 23.49 2.56
C CYS A 71 -2.94 24.17 3.25
N GLY A 72 -3.03 25.46 3.58
CA GLY A 72 -1.99 26.20 4.29
C GLY A 72 -0.72 26.44 3.47
N ILE A 73 -0.83 26.58 2.15
CA ILE A 73 0.31 26.77 1.26
C ILE A 73 0.88 28.19 1.43
N ARG A 74 2.19 28.26 1.75
CA ARG A 74 2.90 29.52 2.00
C ARG A 74 4.09 29.75 1.07
N ALA A 75 4.53 28.71 0.37
CA ALA A 75 5.66 28.74 -0.54
C ALA A 75 5.45 27.74 -1.67
N MET A 76 6.08 27.99 -2.82
CA MET A 76 6.00 27.09 -3.97
C MET A 76 7.42 26.71 -4.45
N PRO A 77 7.62 25.44 -4.87
CA PRO A 77 6.64 24.36 -4.82
C PRO A 77 6.44 23.85 -3.39
N THR A 78 5.23 23.45 -3.05
CA THR A 78 4.94 22.65 -1.85
C THR A 78 4.25 21.37 -2.29
N PHE A 79 4.75 20.24 -1.82
CA PHE A 79 4.17 18.93 -2.06
C PHE A 79 3.41 18.49 -0.81
N GLN A 80 2.16 18.09 -0.96
CA GLN A 80 1.39 17.46 0.11
C GLN A 80 1.00 16.04 -0.30
N PHE A 81 1.04 15.13 0.68
CA PHE A 81 0.77 13.72 0.50
C PHE A 81 -0.54 13.40 1.21
N PHE A 82 -1.48 12.79 0.50
CA PHE A 82 -2.78 12.40 1.01
C PHE A 82 -3.01 10.91 0.86
N LYS A 83 -3.75 10.35 1.80
CA LYS A 83 -4.25 8.98 1.74
C LYS A 83 -5.60 8.90 2.45
N ASN A 84 -6.55 8.16 1.87
CA ASN A 84 -7.92 8.05 2.39
C ASN A 84 -8.57 9.43 2.68
N GLY A 85 -8.28 10.42 1.83
CA GLY A 85 -8.81 11.78 2.00
C GLY A 85 -8.09 12.66 3.03
N ALA A 86 -7.18 12.12 3.82
CA ALA A 86 -6.45 12.85 4.86
C ALA A 86 -5.02 13.18 4.44
N LYS A 87 -4.51 14.35 4.85
CA LYS A 87 -3.10 14.71 4.68
C LYS A 87 -2.25 13.89 5.64
N ILE A 88 -1.24 13.19 5.13
CA ILE A 88 -0.35 12.33 5.92
C ILE A 88 1.08 12.88 6.01
N ASP A 89 1.49 13.72 5.06
CA ASP A 89 2.84 14.32 5.04
C ASP A 89 2.87 15.57 4.14
N ASP A 90 3.92 16.37 4.25
CA ASP A 90 4.22 17.46 3.33
C ASP A 90 5.73 17.72 3.18
N MET A 91 6.08 18.49 2.14
CA MET A 91 7.44 18.91 1.82
C MET A 91 7.41 20.26 1.11
N THR A 92 8.19 21.22 1.58
CA THR A 92 8.34 22.52 0.91
C THR A 92 9.67 22.58 0.15
N GLY A 93 9.65 23.14 -1.06
CA GLY A 93 10.83 23.36 -1.88
C GLY A 93 11.07 22.31 -2.96
N ALA A 94 11.90 22.68 -3.93
CA ALA A 94 12.25 21.83 -5.06
C ALA A 94 13.44 20.90 -4.71
N ASP A 95 13.14 19.77 -4.07
CA ASP A 95 14.09 18.70 -3.77
C ASP A 95 13.65 17.37 -4.43
N PRO A 96 14.19 17.01 -5.61
CA PRO A 96 13.85 15.76 -6.29
C PRO A 96 14.10 14.50 -5.45
N ALA A 97 15.25 14.43 -4.77
CA ALA A 97 15.60 13.25 -3.97
C ALA A 97 14.72 13.14 -2.73
N GLY A 98 14.40 14.28 -2.10
CA GLY A 98 13.43 14.36 -1.01
C GLY A 98 12.02 13.94 -1.42
N LEU A 99 11.56 14.44 -2.57
CA LEU A 99 10.23 14.12 -3.10
C LEU A 99 10.09 12.62 -3.34
N GLU A 100 11.03 12.02 -4.08
CA GLU A 100 10.97 10.59 -4.40
C GLU A 100 11.05 9.73 -3.13
N ARG A 101 11.89 10.10 -2.16
CA ARG A 101 11.97 9.39 -0.87
C ARG A 101 10.64 9.41 -0.12
N LYS A 102 9.93 10.54 -0.08
CA LYS A 102 8.60 10.62 0.55
C LYS A 102 7.55 9.83 -0.24
N VAL A 103 7.60 9.85 -1.58
CA VAL A 103 6.73 9.00 -2.40
C VAL A 103 6.96 7.52 -2.05
N GLN A 104 8.21 7.06 -2.02
CA GLN A 104 8.55 5.68 -1.67
C GLN A 104 8.10 5.31 -0.26
N ALA A 105 8.24 6.22 0.71
CA ALA A 105 7.80 6.00 2.08
C ALA A 105 6.28 5.80 2.19
N HIS A 106 5.49 6.44 1.33
CA HIS A 106 4.03 6.47 1.46
C HIS A 106 3.27 5.64 0.43
N ILE A 107 3.90 5.22 -0.67
CA ILE A 107 3.23 4.50 -1.77
C ILE A 107 2.82 3.06 -1.40
N GLY A 108 3.29 2.56 -0.26
CA GLY A 108 2.88 1.30 0.35
C GLY A 108 2.33 1.43 1.77
N SER A 109 2.29 2.63 2.37
CA SER A 109 1.98 2.80 3.78
C SER A 109 0.48 2.89 4.03
N GLY A 110 -0.24 1.76 3.99
CA GLY A 110 -1.06 1.44 5.15
C GLY A 110 -0.06 1.23 6.30
N GLY A 111 -0.34 1.69 7.51
CA GLY A 111 0.72 1.95 8.50
C GLY A 111 1.67 0.77 8.78
N SER A 112 2.89 0.80 8.24
CA SER A 112 3.96 -0.06 8.73
C SER A 112 4.83 0.69 9.73
N SER A 113 4.56 0.51 11.01
CA SER A 113 5.57 0.70 12.06
C SER A 113 6.60 -0.44 11.96
N PHE A 114 7.45 -0.43 10.93
CA PHE A 114 8.59 -1.34 10.80
C PHE A 114 9.81 -0.63 10.19
N GLU A 115 10.90 -0.55 10.96
CA GLU A 115 12.15 0.14 10.63
C GLU A 115 13.10 -0.71 9.75
N GLY A 116 12.59 -1.37 8.70
CA GLY A 116 13.38 -2.20 7.80
C GLY A 116 13.18 -1.83 6.33
N ALA A 117 14.23 -1.34 5.68
CA ALA A 117 14.20 -1.05 4.24
C ALA A 117 13.94 -2.34 3.41
N GLY A 118 13.04 -2.27 2.42
CA GLY A 118 12.92 -3.27 1.35
C GLY A 118 11.67 -4.15 1.31
N HIS A 119 10.69 -3.93 2.17
CA HIS A 119 9.38 -4.62 2.10
C HIS A 119 8.38 -3.78 1.29
N TYR A 120 7.64 -4.41 0.37
CA TYR A 120 6.61 -3.77 -0.46
C TYR A 120 5.24 -4.39 -0.14
N SER A 121 4.22 -3.55 0.07
CA SER A 121 2.86 -4.03 0.28
C SER A 121 2.36 -4.77 -0.95
N LEU A 122 1.79 -5.97 -0.77
CA LEU A 122 1.22 -6.74 -1.87
C LEU A 122 -0.16 -6.23 -2.30
N ALA A 123 -0.76 -5.30 -1.56
CA ALA A 123 -2.08 -4.73 -1.85
C ALA A 123 -2.24 -4.24 -3.32
N PRO A 124 -1.26 -3.56 -3.94
CA PRO A 124 -1.43 -3.04 -5.30
C PRO A 124 -1.37 -4.11 -6.40
N VAL A 125 -0.82 -5.29 -6.10
CA VAL A 125 -0.62 -6.39 -7.07
C VAL A 125 -1.65 -7.50 -6.90
N ILE A 126 -2.47 -7.44 -5.85
CA ILE A 126 -3.57 -8.37 -5.60
C ILE A 126 -4.88 -7.63 -5.96
N PRO A 127 -5.64 -8.09 -6.97
CA PRO A 127 -6.92 -7.47 -7.30
C PRO A 127 -7.94 -7.74 -6.19
N THR A 128 -9.01 -6.94 -6.14
CA THR A 128 -10.10 -7.04 -5.14
C THR A 128 -10.71 -8.45 -5.06
N ASN A 129 -10.81 -9.15 -6.19
CA ASN A 129 -11.29 -10.54 -6.30
C ASN A 129 -10.17 -11.59 -6.23
N GLY A 130 -8.93 -11.16 -5.95
CA GLY A 130 -7.75 -12.01 -5.89
C GLY A 130 -7.49 -12.60 -4.51
N VAL A 131 -8.29 -12.25 -3.52
CA VAL A 131 -8.21 -12.80 -2.17
C VAL A 131 -9.38 -13.77 -1.97
N GLN A 132 -9.07 -15.00 -1.58
CA GLN A 132 -10.06 -15.97 -1.16
C GLN A 132 -9.62 -16.58 0.17
N ILE A 133 -10.52 -16.60 1.14
CA ILE A 133 -10.28 -17.19 2.45
C ILE A 133 -11.34 -18.25 2.70
N LEU A 134 -10.92 -19.48 3.02
CA LEU A 134 -11.83 -20.54 3.43
C LEU A 134 -11.82 -20.66 4.95
N ASN A 135 -13.02 -20.90 5.51
CA ASN A 135 -13.30 -21.02 6.94
C ASN A 135 -13.05 -19.74 7.78
N ALA A 136 -13.11 -18.56 7.16
CA ALA A 136 -13.03 -17.29 7.90
C ALA A 136 -14.38 -16.89 8.51
N LEU A 137 -14.34 -16.37 9.72
CA LEU A 137 -15.46 -15.74 10.40
C LEU A 137 -15.61 -14.29 9.90
N GLY A 138 -16.64 -14.02 9.09
CA GLY A 138 -16.94 -12.70 8.55
C GLY A 138 -16.63 -12.51 7.05
N SER A 139 -16.98 -11.34 6.52
CA SER A 139 -16.93 -11.01 5.08
C SER A 139 -15.88 -9.97 4.69
N GLU A 140 -15.07 -9.47 5.63
CA GLU A 140 -14.10 -8.40 5.37
C GLU A 140 -12.74 -8.96 4.89
N TYR A 141 -12.72 -9.46 3.66
CA TYR A 141 -11.55 -10.08 3.04
C TYR A 141 -10.39 -9.12 2.74
N HIS A 142 -10.64 -7.80 2.77
CA HIS A 142 -9.64 -6.77 2.50
C HIS A 142 -8.66 -6.53 3.66
N ALA A 143 -9.01 -6.99 4.86
CA ALA A 143 -8.23 -6.81 6.08
C ALA A 143 -6.86 -7.52 6.11
N ILE A 144 -6.58 -8.48 5.21
CA ILE A 144 -5.29 -9.20 5.19
C ILE A 144 -4.13 -8.29 4.75
N LEU A 145 -4.42 -7.35 3.86
CA LEU A 145 -3.42 -6.55 3.16
C LEU A 145 -3.30 -5.14 3.73
N ASP A 146 -4.22 -4.79 4.62
CA ASP A 146 -4.25 -3.52 5.34
C ASP A 146 -3.58 -3.70 6.71
N ASP A 147 -2.82 -2.71 7.16
CA ASP A 147 -2.19 -2.72 8.50
C ASP A 147 -3.17 -2.40 9.64
N ASN A 148 -4.46 -2.52 9.39
CA ASN A 148 -5.43 -2.49 10.47
C ASN A 148 -5.17 -3.73 11.34
N GLU A 149 -5.12 -3.58 12.67
CA GLU A 149 -4.96 -4.68 13.65
C GLU A 149 -6.17 -5.65 13.67
N THR A 150 -6.92 -5.72 12.57
CA THR A 150 -8.03 -6.61 12.32
C THR A 150 -7.50 -7.99 11.97
N ALA A 151 -7.66 -8.92 12.92
CA ALA A 151 -7.32 -10.31 12.72
C ALA A 151 -8.46 -11.06 12.00
N ILE A 152 -8.09 -12.05 11.20
CA ILE A 152 -9.05 -13.03 10.69
C ILE A 152 -9.15 -14.16 11.68
N GLU A 153 -10.39 -14.45 12.06
CA GLU A 153 -10.71 -15.57 12.93
C GLU A 153 -11.26 -16.71 12.10
N SER A 154 -10.99 -17.94 12.51
CA SER A 154 -11.59 -19.12 11.91
C SER A 154 -12.98 -19.36 12.49
N ASP A 155 -13.95 -19.71 11.64
CA ASP A 155 -15.36 -19.88 12.04
C ASP A 155 -15.60 -21.22 12.75
N ALA A 156 -15.45 -22.34 12.03
CA ALA A 156 -15.82 -23.66 12.55
C ALA A 156 -14.62 -24.44 13.12
N ASP A 157 -13.50 -24.44 12.40
CA ASP A 157 -12.33 -25.28 12.71
C ASP A 157 -11.04 -24.48 12.90
N GLN A 158 -10.02 -25.08 13.54
CA GLN A 158 -8.71 -24.46 13.79
C GLN A 158 -7.80 -24.36 12.55
N GLN A 159 -8.37 -24.17 11.36
CA GLN A 159 -7.66 -24.10 10.09
C GLN A 159 -8.23 -23.01 9.19
N LEU A 160 -7.36 -22.26 8.52
CA LEU A 160 -7.71 -21.27 7.53
C LEU A 160 -6.88 -21.50 6.27
N ILE A 161 -7.51 -21.35 5.11
CA ILE A 161 -6.80 -21.30 3.83
C ILE A 161 -6.93 -19.90 3.28
N ILE A 162 -5.79 -19.24 3.07
CA ILE A 162 -5.71 -17.92 2.42
C ILE A 162 -5.07 -18.10 1.06
N SER A 163 -5.83 -17.85 0.01
CA SER A 163 -5.37 -17.87 -1.39
C SER A 163 -5.23 -16.44 -1.90
N LEU A 164 -4.02 -16.08 -2.33
CA LEU A 164 -3.71 -14.78 -2.93
C LEU A 164 -3.36 -14.97 -4.41
N ARG A 165 -4.12 -14.32 -5.29
CA ARG A 165 -3.86 -14.25 -6.72
C ARG A 165 -3.21 -12.92 -7.07
N PHE A 166 -2.10 -12.95 -7.78
CA PHE A 166 -1.45 -11.75 -8.29
C PHE A 166 -1.92 -11.43 -9.71
N ASN A 167 -2.06 -10.13 -10.03
CA ASN A 167 -2.39 -9.66 -11.39
C ASN A 167 -1.15 -9.52 -12.29
N GLN A 168 0.04 -9.76 -11.74
CA GLN A 168 1.33 -9.70 -12.44
C GLN A 168 2.33 -10.67 -11.78
N GLY A 169 3.44 -10.93 -12.46
CA GLY A 169 4.53 -11.73 -11.89
C GLY A 169 5.17 -11.00 -10.70
N VAL A 170 5.30 -11.68 -9.56
CA VAL A 170 5.90 -11.13 -8.34
C VAL A 170 6.97 -12.08 -7.82
N ASN A 171 8.18 -11.56 -7.61
CA ASN A 171 9.25 -12.30 -6.95
C ASN A 171 9.17 -12.07 -5.44
N VAL A 172 8.39 -12.92 -4.76
CA VAL A 172 8.29 -12.91 -3.30
C VAL A 172 9.55 -13.53 -2.71
N HIS A 173 10.34 -12.74 -1.98
CA HIS A 173 11.57 -13.16 -1.29
C HIS A 173 11.35 -13.42 0.21
N SER A 174 10.36 -12.71 0.78
CA SER A 174 9.94 -12.92 2.14
C SER A 174 8.48 -12.57 2.34
N LEU A 175 7.86 -13.26 3.29
CA LEU A 175 6.52 -12.97 3.78
C LEU A 175 6.59 -12.83 5.29
N GLN A 176 5.86 -11.84 5.81
CA GLN A 176 5.67 -11.60 7.22
C GLN A 176 4.20 -11.80 7.55
N PHE A 177 3.94 -12.49 8.65
CA PHE A 177 2.60 -12.68 9.18
C PHE A 177 2.53 -11.95 10.52
N LYS A 178 1.54 -11.09 10.71
CA LYS A 178 1.19 -10.51 12.01
C LYS A 178 0.05 -11.33 12.60
N ALA A 179 0.15 -11.63 13.88
CA ALA A 179 -0.89 -12.32 14.63
C ALA A 179 -1.12 -11.56 15.95
N PRO A 180 -2.35 -11.55 16.48
CA PRO A 180 -2.64 -10.88 17.75
C PRO A 180 -1.78 -11.39 18.90
N ALA A 181 -1.50 -10.52 19.87
CA ALA A 181 -0.70 -10.86 21.05
C ALA A 181 -1.43 -11.76 22.06
N ASP A 182 -2.70 -12.06 21.83
CA ASP A 182 -3.60 -12.85 22.69
C ASP A 182 -3.32 -14.36 22.68
N GLY A 183 -2.36 -14.82 21.87
CA GLY A 183 -1.97 -16.22 21.79
C GLY A 183 -2.84 -17.09 20.87
N ARG A 184 -3.79 -16.49 20.13
CA ARG A 184 -4.63 -17.19 19.12
C ARG A 184 -3.93 -17.37 17.76
N ALA A 185 -2.64 -17.11 17.69
CA ALA A 185 -1.85 -17.29 16.48
C ALA A 185 -1.78 -18.78 16.05
N PRO A 186 -1.64 -19.06 14.74
CA PRO A 186 -1.51 -20.43 14.27
C PRO A 186 -0.23 -21.08 14.82
N LYS A 187 -0.26 -22.40 15.06
CA LYS A 187 0.92 -23.19 15.44
C LYS A 187 1.73 -23.66 14.23
N THR A 188 1.05 -23.78 13.08
CA THR A 188 1.60 -24.30 11.84
C THR A 188 1.20 -23.41 10.68
N ILE A 189 2.17 -23.08 9.82
CA ILE A 189 1.94 -22.36 8.57
C ILE A 189 2.44 -23.25 7.43
N ARG A 190 1.57 -23.51 6.45
CA ARG A 190 1.90 -24.22 5.21
C ARG A 190 1.81 -23.23 4.04
N LEU A 191 2.88 -23.11 3.27
CA LEU A 191 2.97 -22.25 2.10
C LEU A 191 2.91 -23.10 0.84
N TYR A 192 1.94 -22.78 -0.02
CA TYR A 192 1.81 -23.32 -1.36
C TYR A 192 1.98 -22.17 -2.34
N ALA A 193 2.81 -22.33 -3.37
CA ALA A 193 3.06 -21.27 -4.35
C ALA A 193 2.89 -21.80 -5.78
N ASN A 194 2.54 -20.89 -6.69
CA ASN A 194 2.32 -21.15 -8.11
C ASN A 194 1.26 -22.23 -8.37
N ARG A 195 0.11 -22.12 -7.68
CA ARG A 195 -1.06 -22.99 -7.89
C ARG A 195 -1.98 -22.34 -8.92
N LEU A 196 -2.49 -23.15 -9.86
CA LEU A 196 -3.41 -22.69 -10.92
C LEU A 196 -4.85 -22.47 -10.40
N ALA A 197 -5.23 -23.21 -9.37
CA ALA A 197 -6.52 -23.10 -8.69
C ALA A 197 -6.32 -22.74 -7.21
N ALA A 198 -7.35 -22.14 -6.61
CA ALA A 198 -7.40 -21.95 -5.17
C ALA A 198 -7.41 -23.31 -4.47
N LEU A 199 -6.77 -23.38 -3.30
CA LEU A 199 -6.64 -24.62 -2.55
C LEU A 199 -7.92 -24.91 -1.77
N SER A 200 -8.34 -26.17 -1.80
CA SER A 200 -9.29 -26.74 -0.86
C SER A 200 -8.58 -27.43 0.31
N PHE A 201 -9.31 -27.78 1.37
CA PHE A 201 -8.75 -28.54 2.49
C PHE A 201 -8.24 -29.92 2.07
N ASP A 202 -8.95 -30.60 1.17
CA ASP A 202 -8.55 -31.90 0.62
C ASP A 202 -7.20 -31.81 -0.16
N ASP A 203 -7.02 -30.73 -0.93
CA ASP A 203 -5.76 -30.47 -1.62
C ASP A 203 -4.60 -30.28 -0.64
N THR A 204 -4.85 -29.65 0.51
CA THR A 204 -3.79 -29.36 1.50
C THR A 204 -3.36 -30.58 2.31
N ASP A 205 -4.20 -31.61 2.36
CA ASP A 205 -3.88 -32.89 3.00
C ASP A 205 -3.21 -33.86 2.03
N SER A 206 -3.62 -33.82 0.75
CA SER A 206 -3.09 -34.70 -0.29
C SER A 206 -1.77 -34.21 -0.90
N ALA A 207 -1.55 -32.90 -1.00
CA ALA A 207 -0.37 -32.33 -1.63
C ALA A 207 0.64 -31.76 -0.61
N PRO A 208 1.95 -32.08 -0.76
CA PRO A 208 2.96 -31.52 0.12
C PRO A 208 3.11 -30.01 -0.11
N PRO A 209 3.21 -29.19 0.95
CA PRO A 209 3.45 -27.76 0.82
C PRO A 209 4.86 -27.50 0.29
N ARG A 210 5.05 -26.39 -0.44
CA ARG A 210 6.39 -25.96 -0.85
C ARG A 210 7.27 -25.63 0.36
N ARG A 211 6.67 -25.08 1.42
CA ARG A 211 7.32 -24.86 2.72
C ARG A 211 6.32 -25.07 3.84
N ALA A 212 6.75 -25.70 4.92
CA ALA A 212 5.98 -25.79 6.15
C ALA A 212 6.83 -25.32 7.33
N LYS A 213 6.23 -24.58 8.26
CA LYS A 213 6.84 -24.24 9.54
C LYS A 213 5.86 -24.53 10.66
N SER A 214 6.28 -25.37 11.60
CA SER A 214 5.57 -25.65 12.85
C SER A 214 6.37 -25.11 14.03
N SER A 215 5.64 -24.74 15.09
CA SER A 215 6.19 -24.30 16.36
C SER A 215 5.46 -25.02 17.50
N SER A 216 6.17 -25.32 18.59
CA SER A 216 5.57 -25.90 19.81
C SER A 216 4.69 -24.89 20.56
N SER A 217 4.84 -23.59 20.27
CA SER A 217 4.05 -22.48 20.81
C SER A 217 3.48 -21.60 19.68
N PRO A 218 2.32 -20.94 19.87
CA PRO A 218 1.75 -20.00 18.89
C PRO A 218 2.76 -18.92 18.46
N PHE A 219 2.74 -18.53 17.18
CA PHE A 219 3.62 -17.46 16.69
C PHE A 219 3.27 -16.10 17.33
N ARG A 220 4.19 -15.44 18.03
CA ARG A 220 3.96 -14.12 18.65
C ARG A 220 4.27 -12.95 17.70
N SER A 221 3.45 -11.88 17.76
CA SER A 221 3.59 -10.60 17.02
C SER A 221 5.02 -10.00 17.02
N THR A 222 5.72 -10.06 18.16
CA THR A 222 7.07 -9.49 18.30
C THR A 222 8.18 -10.32 17.67
N SER A 223 7.88 -11.54 17.21
CA SER A 223 8.83 -12.43 16.53
C SER A 223 8.58 -12.37 15.03
N SER A 224 9.04 -11.30 14.36
CA SER A 224 9.10 -11.26 12.90
C SER A 224 9.98 -12.42 12.40
N ARG A 225 9.36 -13.53 11.99
CA ARG A 225 10.05 -14.65 11.37
C ARG A 225 9.83 -14.58 9.87
N THR A 226 10.75 -13.91 9.20
CA THR A 226 10.89 -13.87 7.75
C THR A 226 11.02 -15.29 7.20
N LEU A 227 9.98 -15.81 6.55
CA LEU A 227 10.11 -17.00 5.71
C LEU A 227 10.85 -16.59 4.44
N LYS A 228 12.18 -16.76 4.42
CA LYS A 228 13.01 -16.52 3.22
C LYS A 228 12.67 -17.56 2.16
N THR A 229 12.14 -17.10 1.03
CA THR A 229 12.04 -17.88 -0.20
C THR A 229 13.35 -17.70 -0.96
N PHE A 230 14.22 -18.71 -0.92
CA PHE A 230 15.33 -18.77 -1.88
C PHE A 230 14.76 -19.27 -3.22
N GLY A 231 15.20 -18.61 -4.30
CA GLY A 231 14.73 -18.78 -5.68
C GLY A 231 14.92 -20.18 -6.24
#